data_AF-Q8G9R7-F1
#
_entry.id   AF-Q8G9R7-F1
#
_cell.length_a   1.000
_cell.length_b   1.000
_cell.length_c   1.000
_cell.angle_alpha   90.00
_cell.angle_beta   90.00
_cell.angle_gamma   90.00
#
_symmetry.space_group_name_H-M   'P 1'
#
loop_
_entity.id
_entity.type
_entity.pdbx_description
1 polymer ?
#
loop_
_entity_poly.entity_id
_entity_poly.type
_entity_poly.pdbx_seq_one_letter_code
_entity_poly.pdbx_strand_id
1 'polypeptide(L)'
;GRKASSTVLTLQASEGITSSKNAEISLYDGATLNLASNSVKLMGNVWMGRLQYVGAYLAPSYSTINTSKVTGEVNFNHLSVGDHNAAQAGIIASNKTHIGTLDLWQSAGLNIIAPPEGGYESKTKDTPSQNNPKNDTQKTEIQPTQVIDGPFAGGKDTVVNIFRLNTNADGTIRVGGFKASLTTN
;
A
#
# COMPACT_ATOMS: atom_id res chain seq x y z
N GLY A 1 -27.59 -0.37 7.02
CA GLY A 1 -26.70 -1.33 7.70
C GLY A 1 -25.46 -0.63 8.24
N ARG A 2 -24.65 -1.29 9.08
CA ARG A 2 -23.36 -0.76 9.56
C ARG A 2 -22.40 -0.62 8.38
N LYS A 3 -21.61 0.46 8.35
CA LYS A 3 -20.56 0.68 7.34
C LYS A 3 -19.32 -0.14 7.71
N ALA A 4 -18.58 -0.59 6.72
CA ALA A 4 -17.31 -1.28 6.96
C ALA A 4 -16.27 -0.32 7.52
N SER A 5 -15.39 -0.85 8.38
CA SER A 5 -14.22 -0.16 8.93
C SER A 5 -12.94 -0.62 8.24
N SER A 6 -11.80 -0.05 8.63
CA SER A 6 -10.48 -0.49 8.17
C SER A 6 -10.19 -1.95 8.51
N THR A 7 -9.31 -2.58 7.73
CA THR A 7 -8.86 -3.96 7.92
C THR A 7 -7.40 -4.10 7.56
N VAL A 8 -6.71 -5.01 8.25
CA VAL A 8 -5.31 -5.37 7.98
C VAL A 8 -5.24 -6.87 7.80
N LEU A 9 -4.85 -7.32 6.61
CA LEU A 9 -4.56 -8.72 6.31
C LEU A 9 -3.05 -8.90 6.17
N THR A 10 -2.50 -9.91 6.84
CA THR A 10 -1.10 -10.28 6.72
C THR A 10 -1.00 -11.70 6.18
N LEU A 11 -0.32 -11.84 5.05
CA LEU A 11 0.04 -13.14 4.47
C LEU A 11 1.54 -13.36 4.64
N GLN A 12 1.89 -14.43 5.34
CA GLN A 12 3.27 -14.80 5.59
C GLN A 12 3.52 -16.23 5.09
N ALA A 13 4.54 -16.38 4.25
CA ALA A 13 4.98 -17.66 3.72
C ALA A 13 6.50 -17.73 3.73
N SER A 14 7.07 -18.90 3.93
CA SER A 14 8.53 -19.09 3.92
C SER A 14 9.13 -19.09 2.52
N GLU A 15 8.36 -19.48 1.50
CA GLU A 15 8.84 -19.60 0.12
C GLU A 15 8.37 -18.44 -0.74
N GLY A 16 7.09 -18.42 -1.11
CA GLY A 16 6.55 -17.34 -1.95
C GLY A 16 5.04 -17.27 -1.91
N ILE A 17 4.51 -16.11 -2.29
CA ILE A 17 3.09 -15.84 -2.42
C ILE A 17 2.78 -15.65 -3.90
N THR A 18 1.97 -16.53 -4.45
CA THR A 18 1.63 -16.57 -5.88
C THR A 18 0.12 -16.57 -6.07
N SER A 19 -0.35 -15.98 -7.18
CA SER A 19 -1.76 -16.06 -7.58
C SER A 19 -1.92 -16.65 -8.97
N SER A 20 -3.10 -17.20 -9.25
CA SER A 20 -3.50 -17.61 -10.61
C SER A 20 -3.79 -16.38 -11.48
N LYS A 21 -3.76 -16.55 -12.80
CA LYS A 21 -4.02 -15.45 -13.76
C LYS A 21 -5.43 -14.87 -13.66
N ASN A 22 -6.39 -15.65 -13.18
CA ASN A 22 -7.79 -15.24 -13.02
C ASN A 22 -8.13 -14.78 -11.60
N ALA A 23 -7.16 -14.76 -10.68
CA ALA A 23 -7.38 -14.23 -9.35
C ALA A 23 -7.58 -12.71 -9.41
N GLU A 24 -8.51 -12.19 -8.62
CA GLU A 24 -8.63 -10.75 -8.39
C GLU A 24 -8.45 -10.47 -6.91
N ILE A 25 -7.53 -9.57 -6.59
CA ILE A 25 -7.29 -9.08 -5.23
C ILE A 25 -7.78 -7.64 -5.19
N SER A 26 -8.94 -7.39 -4.58
CA SER A 26 -9.52 -6.05 -4.47
C SER A 26 -9.37 -5.49 -3.05
N LEU A 27 -8.63 -4.39 -2.91
CA LEU A 27 -8.54 -3.60 -1.69
C LEU A 27 -9.51 -2.41 -1.79
N TYR A 28 -10.40 -2.32 -0.81
CA TYR A 28 -11.33 -1.21 -0.63
C TYR A 28 -10.76 -0.18 0.34
N ASP A 29 -11.54 0.87 0.61
CA ASP A 29 -11.17 1.91 1.56
C ASP A 29 -10.82 1.35 2.93
N GLY A 30 -9.67 1.78 3.47
CA GLY A 30 -9.15 1.35 4.76
C GLY A 30 -8.49 -0.04 4.78
N ALA A 31 -8.34 -0.71 3.63
CA ALA A 31 -7.70 -2.02 3.56
C ALA A 31 -6.18 -1.92 3.45
N THR A 32 -5.47 -2.72 4.26
CA THR A 32 -4.02 -2.93 4.17
C THR A 32 -3.71 -4.41 3.97
N LEU A 33 -2.84 -4.73 3.00
CA LEU A 33 -2.33 -6.07 2.74
C LEU A 33 -0.82 -6.10 2.99
N ASN A 34 -0.39 -6.80 4.03
CA ASN A 34 1.03 -7.05 4.31
C ASN A 34 1.44 -8.40 3.72
N LEU A 35 2.52 -8.42 2.95
CA LEU A 35 3.11 -9.61 2.35
C LEU A 35 4.53 -9.81 2.89
N ALA A 36 4.79 -10.99 3.45
CA ALA A 36 6.09 -11.38 3.97
C ALA A 36 6.47 -12.77 3.43
N SER A 37 7.45 -12.84 2.54
CA SER A 37 7.93 -14.08 1.92
C SER A 37 9.23 -13.86 1.15
N ASN A 38 9.83 -14.91 0.57
CA ASN A 38 11.00 -14.69 -0.28
C ASN A 38 10.64 -14.10 -1.64
N SER A 39 9.43 -14.31 -2.13
CA SER A 39 8.99 -13.76 -3.41
C SER A 39 7.48 -13.58 -3.48
N VAL A 40 7.06 -12.55 -4.20
CA VAL A 40 5.64 -12.31 -4.48
C VAL A 40 5.44 -12.28 -6.00
N LYS A 41 4.48 -13.06 -6.50
CA LYS A 41 4.12 -13.10 -7.91
C LYS A 41 2.60 -13.15 -8.09
N LEU A 42 2.00 -11.97 -8.22
CA LEU A 42 0.56 -11.84 -8.40
C LEU A 42 0.24 -11.77 -9.90
N MET A 43 -0.25 -12.88 -10.44
CA MET A 43 -0.49 -13.05 -11.88
C MET A 43 -1.83 -12.48 -12.34
N GLY A 44 -2.81 -12.43 -11.45
CA GLY A 44 -4.11 -11.83 -11.70
C GLY A 44 -4.14 -10.31 -11.48
N ASN A 45 -5.34 -9.73 -11.51
CA ASN A 45 -5.48 -8.29 -11.30
C ASN A 45 -5.43 -7.96 -9.79
N VAL A 46 -4.64 -6.96 -9.44
CA VAL A 46 -4.63 -6.36 -8.11
C VAL A 46 -5.29 -4.99 -8.23
N TRP A 47 -6.42 -4.82 -7.55
CA TRP A 47 -7.18 -3.58 -7.55
C TRP A 47 -7.00 -2.84 -6.23
N MET A 48 -6.49 -1.62 -6.27
CA MET A 48 -6.32 -0.76 -5.11
C MET A 48 -7.31 0.40 -5.15
N GLY A 49 -8.05 0.58 -4.04
CA GLY A 49 -8.98 1.69 -3.89
C GLY A 49 -10.27 1.55 -4.70
N ARG A 50 -10.81 0.33 -4.79
CA ARG A 50 -12.04 0.04 -5.53
C ARG A 50 -13.26 0.73 -4.91
N LEU A 51 -14.24 1.09 -5.74
CA LEU A 51 -15.48 1.72 -5.28
C LEU A 51 -16.26 0.79 -4.36
N GLN A 52 -16.39 1.18 -3.09
CA GLN A 52 -17.02 0.34 -2.06
C GLN A 52 -18.56 0.40 -2.10
N TYR A 53 -19.12 1.56 -2.41
CA TYR A 53 -20.56 1.78 -2.44
C TYR A 53 -20.96 2.45 -3.74
N VAL A 54 -22.04 1.96 -4.35
CA VAL A 54 -22.65 2.57 -5.54
C VAL A 54 -22.97 4.04 -5.25
N GLY A 55 -22.57 4.94 -6.14
CA GLY A 55 -22.81 6.38 -6.03
C GLY A 55 -21.81 7.15 -5.15
N ALA A 56 -20.87 6.48 -4.48
CA ALA A 56 -19.89 7.14 -3.61
C ALA A 56 -18.61 7.62 -4.36
N TYR A 57 -18.77 8.11 -5.59
CA TYR A 57 -17.67 8.50 -6.49
C TYR A 57 -16.76 9.61 -5.94
N LEU A 58 -17.28 10.43 -5.03
CA LEU A 58 -16.54 11.53 -4.39
C LEU A 58 -15.73 11.09 -3.17
N ALA A 59 -15.95 9.87 -2.66
CA ALA A 59 -15.21 9.39 -1.50
C ALA A 59 -13.79 8.98 -1.93
N PRO A 60 -12.73 9.59 -1.37
CA PRO A 60 -11.38 9.06 -1.55
C PRO A 60 -11.33 7.66 -0.94
N SER A 61 -10.66 6.74 -1.63
CA SER A 61 -10.45 5.37 -1.16
C SER A 61 -8.97 5.14 -0.91
N TYR A 62 -8.61 4.88 0.33
CA TYR A 62 -7.22 4.64 0.73
C TYR A 62 -6.97 3.15 0.84
N SER A 63 -5.87 2.69 0.24
CA SER A 63 -5.45 1.29 0.37
C SER A 63 -3.94 1.16 0.33
N THR A 64 -3.43 0.18 1.06
CA THR A 64 -2.00 -0.04 1.21
C THR A 64 -1.63 -1.48 0.91
N ILE A 65 -0.64 -1.69 0.04
CA ILE A 65 0.06 -2.97 -0.06
C ILE A 65 1.45 -2.77 0.51
N ASN A 66 1.80 -3.57 1.51
CA ASN A 66 3.09 -3.52 2.15
C ASN A 66 3.87 -4.79 1.83
N THR A 67 4.93 -4.63 1.05
CA THR A 67 5.87 -5.69 0.65
C THR A 67 7.26 -5.49 1.25
N SER A 68 7.39 -4.64 2.27
CA SER A 68 8.69 -4.32 2.89
C SER A 68 9.41 -5.54 3.48
N LYS A 69 8.67 -6.60 3.79
CA LYS A 69 9.19 -7.87 4.31
C LYS A 69 9.39 -8.94 3.23
N VAL A 70 9.31 -8.56 1.95
CA VAL A 70 9.67 -9.46 0.85
C VAL A 70 11.16 -9.32 0.58
N THR A 71 11.89 -10.43 0.72
CA THR A 71 13.36 -10.42 0.65
C THR A 71 13.90 -10.53 -0.77
N GLY A 72 13.16 -11.19 -1.66
CA GLY A 72 13.45 -11.27 -3.09
C GLY A 72 12.62 -10.27 -3.88
N GLU A 73 12.02 -10.73 -4.98
CA GLU A 73 11.33 -9.86 -5.93
C GLU A 73 9.81 -9.86 -5.72
N VAL A 74 9.24 -8.68 -5.97
CA VAL A 74 7.79 -8.48 -6.06
C VAL A 74 7.41 -8.27 -7.51
N ASN A 75 6.47 -9.08 -8.00
CA ASN A 75 5.99 -9.05 -9.37
C ASN A 75 4.45 -8.93 -9.38
N PHE A 76 3.96 -7.77 -9.80
CA PHE A 76 2.55 -7.56 -10.14
C PHE A 76 2.39 -7.70 -11.65
N ASN A 77 1.58 -8.64 -12.11
CA ASN A 77 1.30 -8.75 -13.54
C ASN A 77 0.39 -7.61 -14.02
N HIS A 78 -0.65 -7.30 -13.24
CA HIS A 78 -1.60 -6.22 -13.52
C HIS A 78 -2.02 -5.54 -12.23
N LEU A 79 -1.85 -4.23 -12.17
CA LEU A 79 -2.24 -3.36 -11.07
C LEU A 79 -3.25 -2.31 -11.58
N SER A 80 -4.43 -2.25 -10.98
CA SER A 80 -5.43 -1.22 -11.21
C SER A 80 -5.56 -0.33 -9.98
N VAL A 81 -5.61 0.99 -10.15
CA VAL A 81 -5.79 1.94 -9.04
C VAL A 81 -6.97 2.85 -9.32
N GLY A 82 -7.92 2.84 -8.38
CA GLY A 82 -9.16 3.60 -8.46
C GLY A 82 -10.21 2.95 -9.35
N ASP A 83 -11.47 3.31 -9.09
CA ASP A 83 -12.64 2.86 -9.82
C ASP A 83 -13.72 3.95 -9.69
N HIS A 84 -13.81 4.84 -10.67
CA HIS A 84 -14.74 5.97 -10.65
C HIS A 84 -14.61 6.88 -9.41
N ASN A 85 -13.47 6.86 -8.71
CA ASN A 85 -13.25 7.59 -7.46
C ASN A 85 -11.85 8.21 -7.39
N ALA A 86 -11.63 9.09 -6.42
CA ALA A 86 -10.33 9.73 -6.18
C ALA A 86 -9.43 8.85 -5.29
N ALA A 87 -9.25 7.58 -5.64
CA ALA A 87 -8.45 6.64 -4.87
C ALA A 87 -7.01 7.13 -4.66
N GLN A 88 -6.46 6.89 -3.46
CA GLN A 88 -5.08 7.17 -3.10
C GLN A 88 -4.47 5.88 -2.55
N ALA A 89 -3.71 5.21 -3.40
CA ALA A 89 -3.08 3.94 -3.09
C ALA A 89 -1.61 4.13 -2.68
N GLY A 90 -1.14 3.30 -1.75
CA GLY A 90 0.24 3.25 -1.31
C GLY A 90 0.84 1.85 -1.47
N ILE A 91 2.02 1.75 -2.07
CA ILE A 91 2.84 0.55 -2.04
C ILE A 91 4.10 0.85 -1.23
N ILE A 92 4.25 0.19 -0.09
CA ILE A 92 5.53 0.15 0.62
C ILE A 92 6.31 -1.02 -0.01
N ALA A 93 7.26 -0.67 -0.86
CA ALA A 93 7.90 -1.60 -1.78
C ALA A 93 9.04 -2.37 -1.11
N SER A 94 9.36 -3.55 -1.63
CA SER A 94 10.66 -4.18 -1.38
C SER A 94 11.73 -3.55 -2.28
N ASN A 95 12.99 -3.97 -2.13
CA ASN A 95 14.09 -3.48 -2.96
C ASN A 95 13.85 -3.62 -4.47
N LYS A 96 13.10 -4.65 -4.90
CA LYS A 96 12.86 -4.94 -6.33
C LYS A 96 11.39 -5.18 -6.60
N THR A 97 10.76 -4.19 -7.20
CA THR A 97 9.33 -4.24 -7.55
C THR A 97 9.16 -4.11 -9.05
N HIS A 98 8.44 -5.06 -9.65
CA HIS A 98 8.09 -5.10 -11.06
C HIS A 98 6.58 -5.06 -11.21
N ILE A 99 6.08 -4.15 -12.05
CA ILE A 99 4.67 -3.99 -12.38
C ILE A 99 4.55 -4.10 -13.90
N GLY A 100 3.82 -5.11 -14.36
CA GLY A 100 3.53 -5.35 -15.77
C GLY A 100 2.71 -4.21 -16.36
N THR A 101 1.39 -4.28 -16.19
CA THR A 101 0.48 -3.18 -16.56
C THR A 101 -0.01 -2.45 -15.32
N LEU A 102 0.12 -1.13 -15.32
CA LEU A 102 -0.48 -0.23 -14.34
C LEU A 102 -1.59 0.59 -15.01
N ASP A 103 -2.83 0.39 -14.58
CA ASP A 103 -3.99 1.17 -15.00
C ASP A 103 -4.41 2.13 -13.88
N LEU A 104 -4.28 3.44 -14.11
CA LEU A 104 -4.76 4.46 -13.18
C LEU A 104 -6.12 4.98 -13.62
N TRP A 105 -7.05 5.17 -12.68
CA TRP A 105 -8.22 6.01 -12.92
C TRP A 105 -7.81 7.48 -13.10
N GLN A 106 -8.57 8.25 -13.89
CA GLN A 106 -8.27 9.66 -14.20
C GLN A 106 -8.03 10.55 -12.97
N SER A 107 -8.59 10.21 -11.81
CA SER A 107 -8.39 10.93 -10.53
C SER A 107 -7.64 10.13 -9.46
N ALA A 108 -7.03 9.00 -9.82
CA ALA A 108 -6.32 8.15 -8.88
C ALA A 108 -4.87 8.60 -8.67
N GLY A 109 -4.41 8.44 -7.43
CA GLY A 109 -3.01 8.55 -7.03
C GLY A 109 -2.43 7.21 -6.61
N LEU A 110 -1.21 6.91 -7.03
CA LEU A 110 -0.39 5.82 -6.52
C LEU A 110 0.94 6.38 -5.99
N ASN A 111 1.28 6.06 -4.75
CA ASN A 111 2.57 6.36 -4.16
C ASN A 111 3.34 5.06 -3.90
N ILE A 112 4.47 4.88 -4.56
CA ILE A 112 5.35 3.73 -4.35
C ILE A 112 6.55 4.23 -3.54
N ILE A 113 6.75 3.68 -2.35
CA ILE A 113 7.84 4.06 -1.47
C ILE A 113 8.86 2.92 -1.52
N ALA A 114 10.01 3.17 -2.13
CA ALA A 114 11.17 2.30 -2.06
C ALA A 114 11.85 2.39 -0.68
N PRO A 115 12.53 1.33 -0.23
CA PRO A 115 13.25 1.35 1.05
C PRO A 115 14.39 2.37 1.04
N PRO A 116 14.72 2.98 2.19
CA PRO A 116 15.91 3.82 2.31
C PRO A 116 17.20 2.97 2.24
N GLU A 117 18.35 3.64 2.14
CA GLU A 117 19.64 2.99 2.30
C GLU A 117 19.72 2.29 3.67
N GLY A 118 20.00 0.99 3.69
CA GLY A 118 19.99 0.16 4.91
C GLY A 118 18.66 -0.56 5.19
N GLY A 119 17.63 -0.34 4.39
CA GLY A 119 16.32 -0.99 4.51
C GLY A 119 15.41 -0.35 5.56
N TYR A 120 14.18 -0.87 5.69
CA TYR A 120 13.25 -0.38 6.70
C TYR A 120 13.66 -0.83 8.10
N GLU A 121 13.75 0.10 9.05
CA GLU A 121 14.00 -0.25 10.44
C GLU A 121 12.87 -1.12 10.99
N SER A 122 13.20 -2.28 11.58
CA SER A 122 12.22 -3.02 12.37
C SER A 122 11.97 -2.25 13.66
N LYS A 123 10.73 -1.77 13.86
CA LYS A 123 10.29 -1.26 15.17
C LYS A 123 10.12 -2.41 16.17
N THR A 124 11.21 -3.02 16.57
CA THR A 124 11.37 -3.73 17.85
C THR A 124 12.53 -3.09 18.57
N LYS A 125 12.31 -1.87 19.08
CA LYS A 125 13.04 -1.45 20.27
C LYS A 125 12.37 -2.15 21.44
N ASP A 126 12.89 -3.31 21.80
CA ASP A 126 12.63 -3.90 23.11
C ASP A 126 12.95 -2.82 24.15
N THR A 127 11.91 -2.31 24.80
CA THR A 127 12.13 -1.49 25.99
C THR A 127 12.47 -2.48 27.09
N PRO A 128 13.63 -2.40 27.78
CA PRO A 128 13.90 -3.31 28.88
C PRO A 128 12.82 -3.11 29.94
N SER A 129 12.19 -4.22 30.35
CA SER A 129 11.25 -4.28 31.46
C SER A 129 11.87 -3.62 32.70
N GLN A 130 11.34 -2.48 33.12
CA GLN A 130 11.71 -1.86 34.39
C GLN A 130 10.68 -2.29 35.43
N ASN A 131 10.99 -3.40 36.10
CA ASN A 131 10.42 -3.72 37.41
C ASN A 131 10.67 -2.54 38.36
N ASN A 132 9.59 -1.90 38.84
CA ASN A 132 9.56 -1.39 40.20
C ASN A 132 8.11 -1.19 40.70
N PRO A 133 7.74 -1.74 41.87
CA PRO A 133 6.40 -1.60 42.43
C PRO A 133 6.31 -0.32 43.27
N LYS A 134 5.34 0.57 42.97
CA LYS A 134 4.67 1.46 43.94
C LYS A 134 3.48 2.19 43.31
N ASN A 135 2.32 2.02 43.95
CA ASN A 135 1.07 2.77 43.73
C ASN A 135 1.28 4.27 43.94
N ASP A 136 0.80 5.12 43.03
CA ASP A 136 -0.35 6.01 43.24
C ASP A 136 -0.51 7.02 42.08
N THR A 137 -1.75 7.42 41.81
CA THR A 137 -2.23 8.52 40.95
C THR A 137 -2.30 8.33 39.42
N GLN A 138 -3.51 8.56 38.90
CA GLN A 138 -3.90 8.93 37.53
C GLN A 138 -2.93 8.54 36.40
N LYS A 139 -3.20 7.39 35.76
CA LYS A 139 -2.45 6.90 34.59
C LYS A 139 -2.64 7.85 33.40
N THR A 140 -1.72 8.79 33.22
CA THR A 140 -1.55 9.47 31.92
C THR A 140 -1.08 8.43 30.92
N GLU A 141 -1.97 8.00 30.03
CA GLU A 141 -1.62 7.09 28.95
C GLU A 141 -0.75 7.86 27.96
N ILE A 142 0.56 7.72 28.09
CA ILE A 142 1.53 8.26 27.14
C ILE A 142 1.22 7.56 25.81
N GLN A 143 0.64 8.29 24.86
CA GLN A 143 0.43 7.74 23.53
C GLN A 143 1.80 7.34 22.96
N PRO A 144 1.92 6.17 22.32
CA PRO A 144 3.19 5.76 21.72
C PRO A 144 3.66 6.84 20.76
N THR A 145 4.96 7.16 20.77
CA THR A 145 5.55 8.12 19.84
C THR A 145 5.22 7.70 18.40
N GLN A 146 4.33 8.44 17.74
CA GLN A 146 4.04 8.24 16.33
C GLN A 146 5.20 8.80 15.52
N VAL A 147 6.02 7.92 14.96
CA VAL A 147 6.98 8.30 13.93
C VAL A 147 6.17 8.59 12.66
N ILE A 148 6.12 9.86 12.26
CA ILE A 148 5.56 10.29 10.98
C ILE A 148 6.73 10.27 10.00
N ASP A 149 6.71 9.34 9.05
CA ASP A 149 7.76 9.25 8.03
C ASP A 149 7.57 10.41 7.03
N GLY A 150 8.50 11.37 7.05
CA GLY A 150 8.61 12.39 6.01
C GLY A 150 9.15 11.78 4.70
N PRO A 151 9.09 12.52 3.57
CA PRO A 151 9.71 12.04 2.33
C PRO A 151 11.20 11.79 2.53
N PHE A 152 11.68 10.63 2.12
CA PHE A 152 13.08 10.22 2.18
C PHE A 152 13.50 9.61 0.84
N ALA A 153 14.80 9.64 0.52
CA ALA A 153 15.32 9.08 -0.72
C ALA A 153 15.39 7.54 -0.67
N GLY A 154 15.07 6.88 -1.78
CA GLY A 154 15.29 5.45 -1.95
C GLY A 154 16.77 5.07 -1.84
N GLY A 155 17.06 3.85 -1.39
CA GLY A 155 18.40 3.28 -1.35
C GLY A 155 18.97 3.02 -2.75
N LYS A 156 20.29 2.93 -2.87
CA LYS A 156 20.98 2.85 -4.17
C LYS A 156 20.57 1.65 -5.02
N ASP A 157 20.28 0.52 -4.38
CA ASP A 157 19.95 -0.75 -5.04
C ASP A 157 18.44 -0.99 -5.13
N THR A 158 17.63 0.06 -5.01
CA THR A 158 16.17 -0.03 -5.12
C THR A 158 15.69 0.21 -6.55
N VAL A 159 14.77 -0.63 -7.01
CA VAL A 159 14.27 -0.59 -8.38
C VAL A 159 12.76 -0.77 -8.39
N VAL A 160 12.08 0.15 -9.07
CA VAL A 160 10.65 0.07 -9.40
C VAL A 160 10.51 0.08 -10.92
N ASN A 161 10.27 -1.09 -11.50
CA ASN A 161 10.08 -1.27 -12.92
C ASN A 161 8.58 -1.28 -13.25
N ILE A 162 8.11 -0.33 -14.04
CA ILE A 162 6.73 -0.29 -14.56
C ILE A 162 6.80 -0.42 -16.07
N PHE A 163 6.33 -1.55 -16.60
CA PHE A 163 6.48 -1.86 -18.02
C PHE A 163 5.45 -1.18 -18.91
N ARG A 164 4.25 -0.93 -18.38
CA ARG A 164 3.20 -0.20 -19.07
C ARG A 164 2.38 0.61 -18.10
N LEU A 165 2.15 1.87 -18.44
CA LEU A 165 1.27 2.79 -17.72
C LEU A 165 0.12 3.21 -18.64
N ASN A 166 -1.11 2.97 -18.20
CA ASN A 166 -2.32 3.47 -18.86
C ASN A 166 -3.13 4.34 -17.88
N THR A 167 -4.01 5.15 -18.44
CA THR A 167 -5.00 5.92 -17.68
C THR A 167 -6.38 5.66 -18.26
N ASN A 168 -7.33 5.26 -17.40
CA ASN A 168 -8.72 5.07 -17.73
C ASN A 168 -9.53 6.32 -17.36
N ALA A 169 -10.43 6.73 -18.26
CA ALA A 169 -11.26 7.93 -18.12
C ALA A 169 -12.69 7.62 -18.62
N ASP A 170 -13.71 8.15 -17.94
CA ASP A 170 -15.13 8.02 -18.34
C ASP A 170 -15.62 9.13 -19.27
N GLY A 171 -14.75 10.07 -19.64
CA GLY A 171 -15.09 11.21 -20.48
C GLY A 171 -15.83 12.33 -19.74
N THR A 172 -15.98 12.25 -18.42
CA THR A 172 -16.46 13.41 -17.65
C THR A 172 -15.48 14.58 -17.77
N ILE A 173 -16.01 15.80 -17.74
CA ILE A 173 -15.23 17.03 -17.91
C ILE A 173 -15.35 17.87 -16.63
N ARG A 174 -14.21 18.37 -16.15
CA ARG A 174 -14.15 19.35 -15.07
C ARG A 174 -13.17 20.47 -15.41
N VAL A 175 -13.40 21.67 -14.87
CA VAL A 175 -12.44 22.79 -15.00
C VAL A 175 -11.08 22.34 -14.45
N GLY A 176 -10.03 22.50 -15.26
CA GLY A 176 -8.67 22.07 -14.92
C GLY A 176 -8.36 20.59 -15.19
N GLY A 177 -9.32 19.79 -15.65
CA GLY A 177 -9.12 18.38 -16.00
C GLY A 177 -8.84 17.48 -14.79
N PHE A 178 -8.81 16.17 -15.03
CA PHE A 178 -8.47 15.18 -14.00
C PHE A 178 -6.94 14.97 -13.92
N LYS A 179 -6.45 14.65 -12.72
CA LYS A 179 -5.02 14.39 -12.48
C LYS A 179 -4.87 12.99 -11.92
N ALA A 180 -4.45 12.06 -12.77
CA ALA A 180 -3.88 10.80 -12.34
C ALA A 180 -2.42 11.05 -11.96
N SER A 181 -1.95 10.47 -10.87
CA SER A 181 -0.57 10.67 -10.41
C SER A 181 0.07 9.37 -9.94
N LEU A 182 1.32 9.19 -10.35
CA LEU A 182 2.22 8.20 -9.80
C LEU A 182 3.41 8.95 -9.18
N THR A 183 3.74 8.61 -7.94
CA THR A 183 4.90 9.15 -7.24
C THR A 183 5.78 7.99 -6.78
N THR A 184 7.10 8.14 -6.92
CA THR A 184 8.12 7.28 -6.32
C THR A 184 9.23 8.17 -5.77
N ASN A 185 9.87 7.74 -4.69
CA ASN A 185 10.99 8.43 -4.05
C ASN A 185 12.36 8.03 -4.60
#